data_AF-A0AAJ5JJV8-F1
#
_entry.id   AF-A0AAJ5JJV8-F1
#
_cell.length_a   1.000
_cell.length_b   1.000
_cell.length_c   1.000
_cell.angle_alpha   90.00
_cell.angle_beta   90.00
_cell.angle_gamma   90.00
#
_symmetry.space_group_name_H-M   'P 1'
#
loop_
_entity.id
_entity.type
_entity.pdbx_description
1 polymer ?
#
loop_
_entity_poly.entity_id
_entity_poly.type
_entity_poly.pdbx_seq_one_letter_code
_entity_poly.pdbx_strand_id
1 'polypeptide(L)'
;MCGRLLNLIPYIKRRQTGNTAPRLKAQEQRLDATSTKLHLTLSEIPIRMTQWTARNPQARDFRYNCGVRYTAVQLPASMDVQTTLRAPKVGWSAEFFEAEYADGVVETTMVKVLPDTYPNQAPPADETFCRTLPATLGQ
;
A
#
# COMPACT_ATOMS: atom_id res chain seq x y z
N MET A 1 8.42 -7.29 -23.68
CA MET A 1 7.61 -6.08 -23.42
C MET A 1 8.57 -4.96 -23.03
N CYS A 2 8.53 -3.85 -23.74
CA CYS A 2 9.57 -2.82 -23.72
C CYS A 2 9.60 -2.08 -22.37
N GLY A 3 10.77 -2.02 -21.75
CA GLY A 3 11.00 -1.35 -20.48
C GLY A 3 10.71 0.15 -20.60
N ARG A 4 9.89 0.66 -19.68
CA ARG A 4 9.65 2.10 -19.54
C ARG A 4 11.00 2.71 -19.11
N LEU A 5 11.69 3.38 -20.03
CA LEU A 5 12.87 4.16 -19.69
C LEU A 5 12.45 5.20 -18.64
N LEU A 6 12.97 5.07 -17.42
CA LEU A 6 12.83 6.05 -16.35
C LEU A 6 13.46 7.35 -16.86
N ASN A 7 12.63 8.27 -17.35
CA ASN A 7 13.06 9.55 -17.86
C ASN A 7 12.58 10.65 -16.92
N LEU A 8 13.52 11.35 -16.29
CA LEU A 8 13.24 12.43 -15.35
C LEU A 8 12.89 13.76 -16.04
N ILE A 9 13.04 13.87 -17.37
CA ILE A 9 12.78 15.10 -18.12
C ILE A 9 11.39 15.70 -17.84
N PRO A 10 10.28 14.94 -17.86
CA PRO A 10 8.95 15.50 -17.60
C PRO A 10 8.83 16.11 -16.19
N TYR A 11 9.36 15.42 -15.18
CA TYR A 11 9.38 15.92 -13.81
C TYR A 11 10.27 17.18 -13.67
N ILE A 12 11.46 17.19 -14.26
CA ILE A 12 12.36 18.35 -14.25
C ILE A 12 11.68 19.56 -14.88
N LYS A 13 11.01 19.39 -16.04
CA LYS A 13 10.26 20.46 -16.70
C LYS A 13 9.16 21.02 -15.80
N ARG A 14 8.37 20.17 -15.14
CA ARG A 14 7.36 20.61 -14.15
C ARG A 14 7.99 21.53 -13.10
N ARG A 15 9.12 21.12 -12.53
CA ARG A 15 9.80 21.87 -11.47
C ARG A 15 10.34 23.21 -11.96
N GLN A 16 10.89 23.25 -13.18
CA GLN A 16 11.39 24.48 -13.80
C GLN A 16 10.25 25.48 -14.10
N THR A 17 9.05 25.02 -14.41
CA THR A 17 7.87 25.88 -14.61
C THR A 17 7.18 26.26 -13.31
N GLY A 18 7.76 25.95 -12.15
CA GLY A 18 7.21 26.32 -10.82
C GLY A 18 6.01 25.48 -10.37
N ASN A 19 5.65 24.43 -11.10
CA ASN A 19 4.53 23.56 -10.72
C ASN A 19 4.94 22.63 -9.56
N THR A 20 4.06 22.49 -8.57
CA THR A 20 4.27 21.60 -7.41
C THR A 20 4.13 20.13 -7.83
N ALA A 21 4.79 19.21 -7.12
CA ALA A 21 4.61 17.78 -7.36
C ALA A 21 3.16 17.35 -7.05
N PRO A 22 2.62 16.34 -7.75
CA PRO A 22 1.32 15.80 -7.41
C PRO A 22 1.34 15.23 -5.99
N ARG A 23 0.16 15.20 -5.36
CA ARG A 23 -0.03 14.75 -3.99
C ARG A 23 -1.19 13.78 -3.93
N LEU A 24 -1.00 12.69 -3.21
CA LEU A 24 -2.05 11.78 -2.76
C LEU A 24 -2.20 11.91 -1.24
N LYS A 25 -3.39 12.30 -0.78
CA LYS A 25 -3.74 12.30 0.65
C LYS A 25 -4.75 11.20 0.92
N ALA A 26 -4.59 10.52 2.04
CA ALA A 26 -5.54 9.54 2.54
C ALA A 26 -6.04 9.97 3.91
N GLN A 27 -7.35 10.07 4.05
CA GLN A 27 -8.04 10.21 5.33
C GLN A 27 -8.64 8.87 5.69
N GLU A 28 -8.28 8.37 6.88
CA GLU A 28 -8.78 7.10 7.38
C GLU A 28 -9.83 7.32 8.47
N GLN A 29 -10.93 6.59 8.37
CA GLN A 29 -11.91 6.47 9.44
C GLN A 29 -12.01 4.99 9.81
N ARG A 30 -11.40 4.62 10.93
CA ARG A 30 -11.56 3.28 11.51
C ARG A 30 -13.02 3.10 11.90
N LEU A 31 -13.65 2.04 11.41
CA LEU A 31 -15.03 1.70 11.76
C LEU A 31 -15.03 0.69 12.91
N ASP A 32 -14.21 -0.36 12.78
CA ASP A 32 -13.99 -1.38 13.80
C ASP A 32 -12.58 -2.00 13.65
N ALA A 33 -12.30 -3.13 14.29
CA ALA A 33 -11.00 -3.81 14.14
C ALA A 33 -10.80 -4.46 12.76
N THR A 34 -11.87 -4.79 12.05
CA THR A 34 -11.88 -5.49 10.77
C THR A 34 -12.16 -4.59 9.58
N SER A 35 -12.55 -3.33 9.77
CA SER A 35 -12.93 -2.46 8.68
C SER A 35 -12.50 -1.00 8.88
N THR A 36 -12.12 -0.36 7.77
CA THR A 36 -11.69 1.04 7.73
C THR A 36 -12.20 1.68 6.46
N LYS A 37 -12.87 2.83 6.59
CA LYS A 37 -13.24 3.67 5.45
C LYS A 37 -12.05 4.55 5.09
N LEU A 38 -11.76 4.66 3.80
CA LEU A 38 -10.73 5.53 3.24
C LEU A 38 -11.36 6.54 2.30
N HIS A 39 -10.93 7.79 2.45
CA HIS A 39 -11.15 8.84 1.47
C HIS A 39 -9.78 9.26 0.94
N LEU A 40 -9.60 9.15 -0.37
CA LEU A 40 -8.37 9.54 -1.05
C LEU A 40 -8.63 10.81 -1.83
N THR A 41 -7.77 11.81 -1.65
CA THR A 41 -7.81 13.08 -2.37
C THR A 41 -6.49 13.28 -3.11
N LEU A 42 -6.57 13.42 -4.43
CA LEU A 42 -5.41 13.68 -5.28
C LEU A 42 -5.43 15.13 -5.75
N SER A 43 -4.26 15.74 -5.90
CA SER A 43 -4.15 17.13 -6.37
C SER A 43 -4.37 17.30 -7.88
N GLU A 44 -4.29 16.20 -8.64
CA GLU A 44 -4.51 16.14 -10.09
C GLU A 44 -4.90 14.70 -10.50
N ILE A 45 -5.47 14.52 -11.70
CA ILE A 45 -5.90 13.21 -12.20
C ILE A 45 -4.66 12.36 -12.55
N PRO A 46 -4.51 11.14 -11.98
CA PRO A 46 -3.42 10.25 -12.33
C PRO A 46 -3.67 9.56 -13.68
N ILE A 47 -2.61 9.11 -14.35
CA ILE A 47 -2.72 8.26 -15.54
C ILE A 47 -3.05 6.81 -15.18
N ARG A 48 -2.77 6.42 -13.93
CA ARG A 48 -3.05 5.08 -13.39
C ARG A 48 -3.32 5.17 -11.90
N MET A 49 -4.39 4.54 -11.44
CA MET A 49 -4.70 4.36 -10.02
C MET A 49 -4.78 2.86 -9.71
N THR A 50 -3.93 2.37 -8.82
CA THR A 50 -3.83 0.92 -8.52
C THR A 50 -4.10 0.68 -7.04
N GLN A 51 -4.98 -0.27 -6.73
CA GLN A 51 -5.07 -0.85 -5.40
C GLN A 51 -4.18 -2.09 -5.33
N TRP A 52 -3.26 -2.09 -4.39
CA TRP A 52 -2.37 -3.20 -4.11
C TRP A 52 -2.87 -3.93 -2.87
N THR A 53 -3.07 -5.24 -2.98
CA THR A 53 -3.54 -6.09 -1.87
C THR A 53 -2.67 -7.32 -1.72
N ALA A 54 -2.24 -7.61 -0.49
CA ALA A 54 -1.64 -8.88 -0.10
C ALA A 54 -2.46 -9.52 1.01
N ARG A 55 -2.47 -10.86 1.07
CA ARG A 55 -3.12 -11.63 2.13
C ARG A 55 -2.14 -12.60 2.76
N ASN A 56 -2.15 -12.68 4.08
CA ASN A 56 -1.40 -13.67 4.83
C ASN A 56 -2.32 -14.33 5.87
N PRO A 57 -2.74 -15.59 5.66
CA PRO A 57 -3.63 -16.29 6.58
C PRO A 57 -2.95 -16.66 7.91
N GLN A 58 -1.61 -16.68 7.96
CA GLN A 58 -0.84 -17.24 9.07
C GLN A 58 -0.31 -16.18 10.04
N ALA A 59 0.09 -15.00 9.54
CA ALA A 59 0.73 -13.98 10.36
C ALA A 59 0.48 -12.56 9.85
N ARG A 60 0.61 -11.57 10.75
CA ARG A 60 0.62 -10.14 10.41
C ARG A 60 1.99 -9.71 9.85
N ASP A 61 2.48 -10.42 8.82
CA ASP A 61 3.75 -10.17 8.13
C ASP A 61 3.52 -10.21 6.62
N PHE A 62 3.99 -9.19 5.91
CA PHE A 62 3.75 -9.01 4.47
C PHE A 62 5.03 -8.81 3.67
N ARG A 63 6.18 -9.18 4.26
CA ARG A 63 7.47 -9.10 3.57
C ARG A 63 7.48 -10.04 2.36
N TYR A 64 7.96 -9.53 1.22
CA TYR A 64 8.07 -10.29 -0.02
C TYR A 64 8.90 -11.57 0.15
N ASN A 65 9.96 -11.52 0.94
CA ASN A 65 10.83 -12.67 1.19
C ASN A 65 10.10 -13.81 1.92
N CYS A 66 8.96 -13.55 2.57
CA CYS A 66 8.14 -14.56 3.26
C CYS A 66 7.11 -15.21 2.34
N GLY A 67 7.30 -15.11 1.01
CA GLY A 67 6.37 -15.65 0.03
C GLY A 67 5.08 -14.85 -0.13
N VAL A 68 4.90 -13.75 0.63
CA VAL A 68 3.73 -12.88 0.49
C VAL A 68 3.85 -12.07 -0.80
N ARG A 69 2.74 -11.97 -1.54
CA ARG A 69 2.68 -11.30 -2.84
C ARG A 69 1.54 -10.29 -2.83
N TYR A 70 1.84 -9.09 -3.32
CA TYR A 70 0.82 -8.09 -3.60
C TYR A 70 0.27 -8.32 -5.01
N THR A 71 -1.05 -8.27 -5.12
CA THR A 71 -1.78 -8.28 -6.39
C THR A 71 -2.33 -6.90 -6.67
N ALA A 72 -2.17 -6.44 -7.91
CA ALA A 72 -2.68 -5.14 -8.37
C ALA A 72 -4.10 -5.27 -8.92
N VAL A 73 -4.96 -4.33 -8.55
CA VAL A 73 -6.26 -4.10 -9.18
C VAL A 73 -6.29 -2.67 -9.70
N GLN A 74 -6.56 -2.51 -10.99
CA GLN A 74 -6.68 -1.20 -11.61
C GLN A 74 -8.00 -0.56 -11.23
N LEU A 75 -7.95 0.67 -10.73
CA LEU A 75 -9.11 1.49 -10.46
C LEU A 75 -9.28 2.55 -11.55
N PRO A 76 -10.51 3.06 -11.75
CA PRO A 76 -10.74 4.26 -12.56
C PRO A 76 -9.90 5.44 -12.03
N ALA A 77 -9.29 6.19 -12.95
CA ALA A 77 -8.58 7.41 -12.59
C ALA A 77 -9.57 8.46 -12.08
N SER A 78 -9.36 8.93 -10.85
CA SER A 78 -10.17 9.96 -10.21
C SER A 78 -9.32 10.78 -9.25
N MET A 79 -9.71 12.04 -9.01
CA MET A 79 -9.13 12.86 -7.96
C MET A 79 -9.76 12.64 -6.59
N ASP A 80 -10.92 12.00 -6.55
CA ASP A 80 -11.66 11.67 -5.33
C ASP A 80 -12.04 10.19 -5.37
N VAL A 81 -11.56 9.43 -4.39
CA VAL A 81 -11.86 7.99 -4.28
C VAL A 81 -12.32 7.69 -2.86
N GLN A 82 -13.51 7.12 -2.73
CA GLN A 82 -14.03 6.61 -1.47
C GLN A 82 -14.13 5.10 -1.53
N THR A 83 -13.57 4.43 -0.53
CA THR A 83 -13.58 2.97 -0.45
C THR A 83 -13.63 2.51 1.00
N THR A 84 -13.96 1.24 1.21
CA THR A 84 -13.96 0.59 2.52
C THR A 84 -13.13 -0.67 2.45
N LEU A 85 -12.03 -0.69 3.19
CA LEU A 85 -11.19 -1.87 3.35
C LEU A 85 -11.81 -2.80 4.40
N ARG A 86 -11.71 -4.10 4.15
CA ARG A 86 -12.26 -5.14 5.02
C ARG A 86 -11.23 -6.25 5.21
N ALA A 87 -11.07 -6.68 6.45
CA ALA A 87 -10.25 -7.82 6.80
C ALA A 87 -10.73 -9.08 6.05
N PRO A 88 -9.81 -9.98 5.70
CA PRO A 88 -10.20 -11.30 5.21
C PRO A 88 -10.90 -12.10 6.32
N LYS A 89 -11.65 -13.14 5.93
CA LYS A 89 -12.27 -14.05 6.90
C LYS A 89 -11.25 -14.76 7.79
N VAL A 90 -10.02 -14.94 7.30
CA VAL A 90 -8.92 -15.64 7.99
C VAL A 90 -7.63 -14.86 7.80
N GLY A 91 -6.90 -14.66 8.91
CA GLY A 91 -5.61 -13.98 8.97
C GLY A 91 -5.69 -12.48 8.70
N TRP A 92 -4.68 -11.94 8.02
CA TRP A 92 -4.53 -10.51 7.76
C TRP A 92 -4.45 -10.20 6.27
N SER A 93 -4.88 -8.99 5.89
CA SER A 93 -4.57 -8.36 4.61
C SER A 93 -3.74 -7.09 4.83
N ALA A 94 -2.93 -6.75 3.82
CA ALA A 94 -2.24 -5.48 3.73
C ALA A 94 -2.61 -4.82 2.40
N GLU A 95 -3.07 -3.59 2.46
CA GLU A 95 -3.64 -2.88 1.32
C GLU A 95 -3.13 -1.44 1.26
N PHE A 96 -2.80 -0.96 0.07
CA PHE A 96 -2.45 0.45 -0.18
C PHE A 96 -2.84 0.86 -1.60
N PHE A 97 -2.85 2.16 -1.84
CA PHE A 97 -3.17 2.73 -3.15
C PHE A 97 -1.97 3.45 -3.71
N GLU A 98 -1.80 3.32 -5.02
CA GLU A 98 -0.72 3.92 -5.80
C GLU A 98 -1.30 4.72 -6.96
N ALA A 99 -0.86 5.97 -7.09
CA ALA A 99 -1.22 6.87 -8.16
C ALA A 99 0.03 7.19 -9.00
N GLU A 100 0.00 6.83 -10.29
CA GLU A 100 1.04 7.22 -11.25
C GLU A 100 0.60 8.44 -12.05
N TYR A 101 1.52 9.38 -12.25
CA TYR A 101 1.28 10.62 -12.99
C TYR A 101 2.04 10.66 -14.32
N ALA A 102 1.59 11.54 -15.22
CA ALA A 102 2.13 11.62 -16.59
C ALA A 102 3.62 12.00 -16.64
N ASP A 103 4.12 12.65 -15.59
CA ASP A 103 5.51 13.06 -15.45
C ASP A 103 6.41 12.01 -14.80
N GLY A 104 5.87 10.83 -14.48
CA GLY A 104 6.57 9.72 -13.86
C GLY A 104 6.61 9.75 -12.34
N VAL A 105 6.00 10.74 -11.68
CA VAL A 105 5.82 10.71 -10.24
C VAL A 105 4.86 9.57 -9.86
N VAL A 106 5.16 8.90 -8.75
CA VAL A 106 4.31 7.88 -8.15
C VAL A 106 4.10 8.24 -6.70
N GLU A 107 2.85 8.42 -6.29
CA GLU A 107 2.49 8.67 -4.89
C GLU A 107 1.73 7.44 -4.34
N THR A 108 2.04 7.06 -3.11
CA THR A 108 1.40 5.92 -2.44
C THR A 108 0.79 6.31 -1.10
N THR A 109 -0.32 5.69 -0.73
CA THR A 109 -0.81 5.76 0.65
C THR A 109 0.06 4.93 1.59
N MET A 110 -0.11 5.12 2.90
CA MET A 110 0.41 4.15 3.86
C MET A 110 -0.27 2.79 3.66
N VAL A 111 0.44 1.72 4.03
CA VAL A 111 -0.11 0.37 4.03
C VAL A 111 -1.06 0.21 5.20
N LYS A 112 -2.33 -0.12 4.91
CA LYS A 112 -3.31 -0.48 5.92
C LYS A 112 -3.34 -2.00 6.11
N VAL A 113 -3.16 -2.44 7.35
CA VAL A 113 -3.24 -3.86 7.72
C VAL A 113 -4.52 -4.11 8.49
N LEU A 114 -5.31 -5.10 8.04
CA LEU A 114 -6.56 -5.52 8.67
C LEU A 114 -6.57 -7.04 8.92
N PRO A 115 -7.15 -7.54 10.03
CA PRO A 115 -7.69 -6.77 11.13
C PRO A 115 -6.60 -5.96 11.86
N ASP A 116 -6.95 -4.81 12.39
CA ASP A 116 -6.08 -3.93 13.16
C ASP A 116 -5.93 -4.44 14.61
N THR A 117 -5.45 -5.68 14.70
CA THR A 117 -5.10 -6.40 15.92
C THR A 117 -3.73 -7.05 15.74
N TYR A 118 -2.91 -7.02 16.79
CA TYR A 118 -1.58 -7.62 16.76
C TYR A 118 -1.65 -9.08 17.23
N PRO A 119 -0.94 -10.01 16.56
CA PRO A 119 -0.85 -11.38 17.03
C PRO A 119 -0.03 -11.46 18.31
N ASN A 120 -0.38 -12.40 19.19
CA ASN A 120 0.33 -12.64 20.46
C ASN A 120 1.54 -13.58 20.30
N GLN A 121 1.79 -14.05 19.07
CA GLN A 121 2.87 -14.96 18.73
C GLN A 121 3.65 -14.37 17.56
N ALA A 122 4.97 -14.58 17.57
CA ALA A 122 5.80 -14.22 16.43
C ALA A 122 5.34 -14.99 15.18
N PRO A 123 5.46 -14.39 13.97
CA PRO A 123 5.29 -15.13 12.73
C PRO A 123 6.15 -16.40 12.72
N PRO A 124 5.67 -17.51 12.12
CA PRO A 124 6.49 -18.69 11.91
C PRO A 124 7.82 -18.30 11.27
N ALA A 125 8.93 -18.69 11.91
CA ALA A 125 10.25 -18.39 11.37
C ALA A 125 10.55 -19.33 10.19
N ASP A 126 10.99 -18.74 9.09
CA ASP A 126 11.74 -19.46 8.06
C ASP A 126 13.20 -19.02 8.22
N GLU A 127 14.07 -19.95 8.66
CA GLU A 127 15.47 -19.66 8.96
C GLU A 127 16.26 -19.13 7.75
N THR A 128 15.72 -19.30 6.55
CA THR A 128 16.34 -18.95 5.27
C THR A 128 16.00 -17.53 4.83
N PHE A 129 14.76 -17.09 4.99
CA PHE A 129 14.27 -15.82 4.40
C PHE A 129 13.52 -14.91 5.36
N CYS A 130 12.88 -15.48 6.39
CA CYS A 130 11.99 -14.75 7.30
C CYS A 130 12.30 -15.09 8.75
N ARG A 131 13.50 -14.68 9.16
CA ARG A 131 13.90 -14.68 10.56
C ARG A 131 13.06 -13.67 11.33
N THR A 132 12.52 -14.14 12.45
CA THR A 132 11.89 -13.32 13.47
C THR A 132 12.85 -13.21 14.65
N LEU A 133 12.80 -12.09 15.37
CA LEU A 133 13.56 -11.98 16.62
C LEU A 133 13.03 -13.03 17.61
N PRO A 134 13.89 -13.70 18.38
CA PRO A 134 13.43 -14.61 19.42
C PRO A 134 12.47 -13.87 20.35
N ALA A 135 11.38 -14.52 20.76
CA ALA A 135 10.52 -13.95 21.78
C ALA A 135 11.34 -13.75 23.06
N THR A 136 11.39 -12.52 23.57
CA THR A 136 11.98 -12.27 24.89
C THR A 136 11.09 -12.99 25.90
N LEU A 137 11.62 -14.02 26.57
CA LEU A 137 10.99 -14.55 27.77
C LEU A 137 10.93 -13.38 28.76
N GLY A 138 9.71 -12.95 29.11
CA GLY A 138 9.48 -11.78 29.94
C GLY A 138 10.33 -11.81 31.21
N GLN A 139 10.84 -10.63 31.58
CA GLN A 139 11.13 -10.31 32.99
C GLN A 139 9.84 -9.91 33.69
#